data_AF-A0A133UNH1-F1
#
_entry.id   AF-A0A133UNH1-F1
#
_cell.length_a   1.000
_cell.length_b   1.000
_cell.length_c   1.000
_cell.angle_alpha   90.00
_cell.angle_beta   90.00
_cell.angle_gamma   90.00
#
_symmetry.space_group_name_H-M   'P 1'
#
loop_
_entity.id
_entity.type
_entity.pdbx_description
1 polymer ?
#
loop_
_entity_poly.entity_id
_entity_poly.type
_entity_poly.pdbx_seq_one_letter_code
_entity_poly.pdbx_strand_id
1 'polypeptide(L)'
;MSVAQVEDKLNISEQGEAFLEKGDSAPSPSKIREKVKTVEGEIEDLLSSQWSYAKRMLKFSLASWIFGISLFIATLLAYKGPEFLLKIPPLSLSLLVGACAAPITIASMFLRNKNKKVEKLKDRKSKLLSQYEKALILSEKNKEEILHSLLRHDVKNKIRIAQGYHKILQKFDLSEEVKKYLEKADRAVRKSTDIIEKVRTLREIRKENTVKEVEIKPLLEKTIANNRDMAGQNSIRNIAAEIAECRVRGGGTAGGAFLQPSGKLHQTFKRGQNQAHSPRERQRMHSFCRR
;
A
#
# COMPACT_ATOMS: atom_id res chain seq x y z
N MET A 1 18.51 -26.67 29.19
CA MET A 1 18.22 -25.24 29.45
C MET A 1 17.09 -25.17 30.47
N SER A 2 17.35 -24.57 31.63
CA SER A 2 16.34 -24.33 32.65
C SER A 2 15.38 -23.23 32.19
N VAL A 3 14.13 -23.28 32.65
CA VAL A 3 13.10 -22.26 32.33
C VAL A 3 13.57 -20.85 32.71
N ALA A 4 14.38 -20.73 33.77
CA ALA A 4 14.99 -19.48 34.21
C ALA A 4 15.97 -18.87 33.18
N GLN A 5 16.77 -19.68 32.47
CA GLN A 5 17.65 -19.17 31.41
C GLN A 5 16.91 -18.68 30.16
N VAL A 6 15.64 -19.06 29.99
CA VAL A 6 14.80 -18.60 28.87
C VAL A 6 14.10 -17.28 29.23
N GLU A 7 13.84 -17.03 30.51
CA GLU A 7 13.21 -15.78 30.97
C GLU A 7 14.18 -14.59 30.96
N ASP A 8 15.46 -14.80 31.28
CA ASP A 8 16.49 -13.74 31.17
C ASP A 8 16.72 -13.30 29.71
N LYS A 9 16.57 -14.20 28.73
CA LYS A 9 16.66 -13.82 27.30
C LYS A 9 15.46 -13.01 26.82
N LEU A 10 14.30 -13.10 27.50
CA LEU A 10 13.10 -12.35 27.15
C LEU A 10 13.13 -10.90 27.66
N ASN A 11 13.80 -10.64 28.79
CA ASN A 11 13.95 -9.28 29.33
C ASN A 11 14.89 -8.40 28.49
N ILE A 12 15.86 -9.01 27.79
CA ILE A 12 16.72 -8.30 26.82
C ILE A 12 15.92 -7.85 25.57
N SER A 13 14.74 -8.42 25.31
CA SER A 13 13.91 -8.05 24.17
C SER A 13 13.00 -6.83 24.41
N GLU A 14 12.68 -6.47 25.66
CA GLU A 14 11.85 -5.27 25.94
C GLU A 14 12.65 -3.96 25.86
N GLN A 15 13.96 -4.00 26.11
CA GLN A 15 14.84 -2.84 25.88
C GLN A 15 14.98 -2.46 24.38
N GLY A 16 14.55 -3.34 23.46
CA GLY A 16 14.55 -3.06 22.02
C GLY A 16 13.45 -2.11 21.54
N GLU A 17 12.37 -1.91 22.31
CA GLU A 17 11.28 -1.00 21.90
C GLU A 17 11.57 0.46 22.24
N ALA A 18 12.37 0.74 23.27
CA ALA A 18 12.80 2.12 23.61
C ALA A 18 13.84 2.71 22.64
N PHE A 19 14.41 1.89 21.74
CA PHE A 19 15.44 2.32 20.79
C PHE A 19 14.87 2.85 19.46
N LEU A 20 13.55 2.87 19.27
CA LEU A 20 12.92 3.26 18.00
C LEU A 20 12.34 4.68 17.94
N GLU A 21 12.44 5.47 19.02
CA GLU A 21 11.98 6.87 19.04
C GLU A 21 13.08 7.91 18.85
N LYS A 22 14.35 7.52 18.81
CA LYS A 22 15.45 8.45 18.46
C LYS A 22 15.55 8.57 16.94
N GLY A 23 15.28 9.77 16.43
CA GLY A 23 15.16 10.15 15.02
C GLY A 23 16.42 10.04 14.14
N ASP A 24 17.16 8.95 14.22
CA ASP A 24 18.35 8.71 13.41
C ASP A 24 18.05 7.77 12.24
N SER A 25 17.79 8.35 11.08
CA SER A 25 17.78 7.72 9.74
C SER A 25 16.80 6.55 9.55
N ALA A 26 15.98 6.61 8.49
CA ALA A 26 15.09 5.51 8.13
C ALA A 26 15.90 4.18 8.06
N PRO A 27 15.53 3.14 8.82
CA PRO A 27 16.32 1.92 8.90
C PRO A 27 16.46 1.29 7.51
N SER A 28 17.71 0.99 7.13
CA SER A 28 18.02 0.40 5.82
C SER A 28 17.24 -0.90 5.60
N PRO A 29 16.68 -1.15 4.40
CA PRO A 29 15.93 -2.37 4.09
C PRO A 29 16.70 -3.67 4.41
N SER A 30 18.03 -3.66 4.28
CA SER A 30 18.86 -4.83 4.61
C SER A 30 18.81 -5.18 6.10
N LYS A 31 18.86 -4.17 6.99
CA LYS A 31 18.78 -4.36 8.44
C LYS A 31 17.40 -4.89 8.86
N ILE A 32 16.34 -4.41 8.22
CA ILE A 32 14.98 -4.90 8.49
C ILE A 32 14.85 -6.36 8.03
N ARG A 33 15.36 -6.70 6.84
CA ARG A 33 15.37 -8.08 6.31
C ARG A 33 16.11 -9.04 7.24
N GLU A 34 17.25 -8.62 7.78
CA GLU A 34 18.02 -9.42 8.73
C GLU A 34 17.21 -9.70 10.00
N LYS A 35 16.58 -8.66 10.59
CA LYS A 35 15.69 -8.84 11.76
C LYS A 35 14.52 -9.77 11.48
N VAL A 36 13.90 -9.67 10.30
CA VAL A 36 12.82 -10.58 9.89
C VAL A 36 13.32 -12.03 9.85
N LYS A 37 14.49 -12.28 9.27
CA LYS A 37 15.09 -13.62 9.26
C LYS A 37 15.42 -14.14 10.65
N THR A 38 15.93 -13.29 11.54
CA THR A 38 16.18 -13.67 12.94
C THR A 38 14.88 -14.08 13.64
N VAL A 39 13.82 -13.28 13.50
CA VAL A 39 12.51 -13.59 14.09
C VAL A 39 11.90 -14.87 13.50
N GLU A 40 12.05 -15.11 12.19
CA GLU A 40 11.62 -16.35 11.56
C GLU A 40 12.36 -17.57 12.11
N GLY A 41 13.68 -17.47 12.24
CA GLY A 41 14.51 -18.53 12.84
C GLY A 41 14.13 -18.82 14.29
N GLU A 42 13.86 -17.80 15.10
CA GLU A 42 13.39 -17.97 16.48
C GLU A 42 12.03 -18.66 16.56
N ILE A 43 11.09 -18.32 15.67
CA ILE A 43 9.78 -18.99 15.61
C ILE A 43 9.94 -20.47 15.26
N GLU A 44 10.79 -20.79 14.29
CA GLU A 44 11.03 -22.17 13.85
C GLU A 44 11.74 -23.01 14.93
N ASP A 45 12.74 -22.44 15.62
CA ASP A 45 13.40 -23.09 16.75
C ASP A 45 12.44 -23.32 17.93
N LEU A 46 11.58 -22.34 18.22
CA LEU A 46 10.53 -22.50 19.24
C LEU A 46 9.51 -23.57 18.87
N LEU A 47 9.12 -23.70 17.60
CA LEU A 47 8.19 -24.73 17.14
C LEU A 47 8.82 -26.13 17.16
N SER A 48 10.06 -26.26 16.70
CA SER A 48 10.77 -27.54 16.65
C SER A 48 11.08 -28.07 18.06
N SER A 49 11.54 -27.20 18.96
CA SER A 49 11.77 -27.54 20.37
C SER A 49 10.46 -27.91 21.08
N GLN A 50 9.34 -27.24 20.77
CA GLN A 50 8.02 -27.59 21.29
C GLN A 50 7.57 -28.98 20.83
N TRP A 51 7.71 -29.29 19.55
CA TRP A 51 7.31 -30.59 19.01
C TRP A 51 8.11 -31.72 19.66
N SER A 52 9.42 -31.53 19.82
CA SER A 52 10.31 -32.50 20.48
C SER A 52 9.93 -32.69 21.95
N TYR A 53 9.70 -31.60 22.69
CA TYR A 53 9.32 -31.65 24.10
C TYR A 53 7.94 -32.30 24.29
N ALA A 54 6.94 -31.90 23.51
CA ALA A 54 5.59 -32.48 23.56
C ALA A 54 5.63 -33.98 23.28
N LYS A 55 6.41 -34.42 22.29
CA LYS A 55 6.59 -35.85 21.98
C LYS A 55 7.23 -36.60 23.15
N ARG A 56 8.22 -36.03 23.84
CA ARG A 56 8.84 -36.64 25.02
C ARG A 56 7.88 -36.69 26.20
N MET A 57 7.22 -35.58 26.52
CA MET A 57 6.24 -35.50 27.60
C MET A 57 5.09 -36.49 27.40
N LEU A 58 4.56 -36.61 26.18
CA LEU A 58 3.50 -37.55 25.86
C LEU A 58 3.94 -39.00 26.11
N LYS A 59 5.16 -39.36 25.69
CA LYS A 59 5.74 -40.68 25.96
C LYS A 59 5.89 -40.95 27.46
N PHE A 60 6.39 -39.98 28.23
CA PHE A 60 6.53 -40.12 29.68
C PHE A 60 5.18 -40.21 30.38
N SER A 61 4.19 -39.40 29.98
CA SER A 61 2.84 -39.46 30.54
C SER A 61 2.17 -40.81 30.26
N LEU A 62 2.34 -41.34 29.04
CA LEU A 62 1.79 -42.64 28.66
C LEU A 62 2.49 -43.79 29.42
N ALA A 63 3.82 -43.73 29.55
CA ALA A 63 4.58 -44.71 30.34
C ALA A 63 4.20 -44.67 31.83
N SER A 64 4.11 -43.47 32.42
CA SER A 64 3.70 -43.29 33.81
C SER A 64 2.27 -43.77 34.05
N TRP A 65 1.38 -43.60 33.08
CA TRP A 65 0.00 -44.06 33.16
C TRP A 65 -0.11 -45.59 33.12
N ILE A 66 0.58 -46.24 32.18
CA ILE A 66 0.65 -47.71 32.10
C ILE A 66 1.23 -48.26 33.40
N PHE A 67 2.31 -47.65 33.91
CA PHE A 67 2.93 -48.06 35.16
C PHE A 67 2.00 -47.88 36.36
N GLY A 68 1.31 -46.74 36.47
CA GLY A 68 0.36 -46.46 37.54
C GLY A 68 -0.82 -47.42 37.55
N ILE A 69 -1.41 -47.72 36.38
CA ILE A 69 -2.50 -48.70 36.26
C ILE A 69 -2.01 -50.10 36.60
N SER A 70 -0.83 -50.49 36.11
CA SER A 70 -0.24 -51.79 36.39
C SER A 70 -0.03 -51.98 37.89
N LEU A 71 0.56 -50.99 38.57
CA LEU A 71 0.79 -51.03 40.02
C LEU A 71 -0.53 -51.05 40.81
N PHE A 72 -1.53 -50.29 40.37
CA PHE A 72 -2.85 -50.25 41.00
C PHE A 72 -3.56 -51.61 40.92
N ILE A 73 -3.57 -52.24 39.75
CA ILE A 73 -4.15 -53.58 39.56
C ILE A 73 -3.39 -54.62 40.39
N ALA A 74 -2.05 -54.57 40.39
CA ALA A 74 -1.23 -55.48 41.20
C ALA A 74 -1.53 -55.36 42.70
N THR A 75 -1.67 -54.12 43.20
CA THR A 75 -2.01 -53.85 44.60
C THR A 75 -3.42 -54.34 44.94
N LEU A 76 -4.40 -54.16 44.05
CA LEU A 76 -5.75 -54.68 44.22
C LEU A 76 -5.80 -56.21 44.26
N LEU A 77 -5.08 -56.87 43.34
CA LEU A 77 -4.98 -58.33 43.29
C LEU A 77 -4.35 -58.89 44.57
N ALA A 78 -3.28 -58.26 45.07
CA ALA A 78 -2.62 -58.69 46.30
C ALA A 78 -3.48 -58.50 47.55
N TYR A 79 -4.28 -57.43 47.62
CA TYR A 79 -5.06 -57.10 48.81
C TYR A 79 -6.41 -57.82 48.90
N LYS A 80 -7.12 -58.04 47.78
CA LYS A 80 -8.50 -58.56 47.78
C LYS A 80 -8.72 -59.83 46.96
N GLY A 81 -7.68 -60.33 46.29
CA GLY A 81 -7.79 -61.48 45.40
C GLY A 81 -8.44 -61.16 44.05
N PRO A 82 -8.42 -62.13 43.11
CA PRO A 82 -8.82 -61.92 41.71
C PRO A 82 -10.32 -61.68 41.52
N GLU A 83 -11.17 -62.15 42.43
CA GLU A 83 -12.64 -62.01 42.31
C GLU A 83 -13.11 -60.56 42.37
N PHE A 84 -12.30 -59.65 42.93
CA PHE A 84 -12.67 -58.26 43.09
C PHE A 84 -12.71 -57.47 41.76
N LEU A 85 -12.04 -57.97 40.71
CA LEU A 85 -12.04 -57.33 39.39
C LEU A 85 -13.42 -57.34 38.71
N LEU A 86 -14.33 -58.25 39.10
CA LEU A 86 -15.68 -58.33 38.54
C LEU A 86 -16.71 -57.49 39.32
N LYS A 87 -16.37 -57.03 40.54
CA LYS A 87 -17.27 -56.24 41.41
C LYS A 87 -16.66 -54.89 41.78
N ILE A 88 -16.15 -54.17 40.78
CA ILE A 88 -15.55 -52.86 41.00
C ILE A 88 -16.62 -51.87 41.48
N PRO A 89 -16.47 -51.26 42.67
CA PRO A 89 -17.39 -50.24 43.15
C PRO A 89 -17.45 -49.04 42.18
N PRO A 90 -18.61 -48.44 41.95
CA PRO A 90 -18.74 -47.30 41.05
C PRO A 90 -17.83 -46.11 41.42
N LEU A 91 -17.48 -45.95 42.70
CA LEU A 91 -16.54 -44.91 43.16
C LEU A 91 -15.13 -45.03 42.57
N SER A 92 -14.61 -46.25 42.37
CA SER A 92 -13.28 -46.46 41.77
C SER A 92 -13.26 -46.12 40.28
N LEU A 93 -14.39 -46.25 39.59
CA LEU A 93 -14.52 -45.86 38.18
C LEU A 93 -14.37 -44.34 38.03
N SER A 94 -15.02 -43.56 38.91
CA SER A 94 -14.94 -42.09 38.93
C SER A 94 -13.50 -41.60 39.15
N LEU A 95 -12.77 -42.26 40.05
CA LEU A 95 -11.37 -41.96 40.36
C LEU A 95 -10.44 -42.24 39.18
N LEU A 96 -10.70 -43.33 38.45
CA LEU A 96 -9.95 -43.68 37.23
C LEU A 96 -10.18 -42.65 36.11
N VAL A 97 -11.42 -42.20 35.91
CA VAL A 97 -11.76 -41.16 34.92
C VAL A 97 -11.08 -39.83 35.29
N GLY A 98 -11.09 -39.46 36.57
CA GLY A 98 -10.38 -38.27 37.07
C GLY A 98 -8.86 -38.33 36.84
N ALA A 99 -8.25 -39.50 37.06
CA ALA A 99 -6.83 -39.72 36.81
C ALA A 99 -6.46 -39.61 35.32
N CYS A 100 -7.36 -40.00 34.41
CA CYS A 100 -7.18 -39.82 32.97
C CYS A 100 -7.34 -38.36 32.51
N ALA A 101 -8.16 -37.56 33.19
CA ALA A 101 -8.41 -36.17 32.82
C ALA A 101 -7.25 -35.22 33.19
N ALA A 102 -6.54 -35.47 34.29
CA ALA A 102 -5.52 -34.56 34.80
C ALA A 102 -4.33 -34.31 33.83
N PRO A 103 -3.74 -35.30 33.14
CA PRO A 103 -2.69 -35.05 32.16
C PRO A 103 -3.17 -34.24 30.95
N ILE A 104 -4.42 -34.44 30.53
CA ILE A 104 -5.03 -33.72 29.41
C ILE A 104 -5.22 -32.24 29.77
N THR A 105 -5.70 -31.95 30.99
CA THR A 105 -5.88 -30.57 31.44
C THR A 105 -4.54 -29.85 31.59
N ILE A 106 -3.52 -30.50 32.17
CA ILE A 106 -2.16 -29.94 32.31
C ILE A 106 -1.55 -29.66 30.93
N ALA A 107 -1.64 -30.61 29.99
CA ALA A 107 -1.16 -30.40 28.62
C ALA A 107 -1.89 -29.22 27.96
N SER A 108 -3.22 -29.14 28.11
CA SER A 108 -4.02 -28.05 27.52
C SER A 108 -3.60 -26.67 28.04
N MET A 109 -3.27 -26.56 29.33
CA MET A 109 -2.85 -25.30 29.96
C MET A 109 -1.47 -24.87 29.45
N PHE A 110 -0.56 -25.83 29.27
CA PHE A 110 0.78 -25.56 28.74
C PHE A 110 0.74 -25.10 27.27
N LEU A 111 -0.11 -25.73 26.45
CA LEU A 111 -0.32 -25.30 25.05
C LEU A 111 -0.86 -23.86 24.98
N ARG A 112 -1.82 -23.50 25.85
CA ARG A 112 -2.40 -22.14 25.88
C ARG A 112 -1.36 -21.05 26.12
N ASN A 113 -0.44 -21.24 27.08
CA ASN A 113 0.54 -20.20 27.40
C ASN A 113 1.57 -20.02 26.28
N LYS A 114 1.93 -21.10 25.57
CA LYS A 114 2.88 -21.05 24.46
C LYS A 114 2.27 -20.44 23.20
N ASN A 115 0.99 -20.69 22.93
CA ASN A 115 0.27 -20.05 21.84
C ASN A 115 0.30 -18.52 21.94
N LYS A 116 0.18 -17.97 23.16
CA LYS A 116 0.32 -16.52 23.39
C LYS A 116 1.69 -15.97 22.98
N LYS A 117 2.78 -16.73 23.20
CA LYS A 117 4.13 -16.32 22.78
C LYS A 117 4.29 -16.35 21.27
N VAL A 118 3.76 -17.37 20.61
CA VAL A 118 3.75 -17.47 19.14
C VAL A 118 2.98 -16.30 18.53
N GLU A 119 1.84 -15.95 19.12
CA GLU A 119 1.00 -14.84 18.67
C GLU A 119 1.74 -13.49 18.79
N LYS A 120 2.39 -13.21 19.93
CA LYS A 120 3.24 -12.02 20.10
C LYS A 120 4.36 -11.92 19.06
N LEU A 121 5.02 -13.04 18.73
CA LEU A 121 6.07 -13.06 17.71
C LEU A 121 5.51 -12.84 16.30
N LYS A 122 4.32 -13.38 16.03
CA LYS A 122 3.60 -13.16 14.76
C LYS A 122 3.22 -11.69 14.57
N ASP A 123 2.77 -11.02 15.63
CA ASP A 123 2.47 -9.58 15.61
C ASP A 123 3.72 -8.75 15.35
N ARG A 124 4.84 -9.08 16.02
CA ARG A 124 6.14 -8.43 15.76
C ARG A 124 6.59 -8.60 14.31
N LYS A 125 6.46 -9.82 13.75
CA LYS A 125 6.76 -10.09 12.33
C LYS A 125 5.90 -9.23 11.41
N SER A 126 4.59 -9.16 11.65
CA SER A 126 3.66 -8.35 10.87
C SER A 126 4.05 -6.85 10.89
N LYS A 127 4.37 -6.32 12.08
CA LYS A 127 4.81 -4.93 12.24
C LYS A 127 6.12 -4.65 11.48
N LEU A 128 7.10 -5.56 11.55
CA LEU A 128 8.37 -5.44 10.83
C LEU A 128 8.19 -5.51 9.30
N LEU A 129 7.31 -6.39 8.81
CA LEU A 129 7.01 -6.48 7.37
C LEU A 129 6.33 -5.22 6.86
N SER A 130 5.40 -4.63 7.62
CA SER A 130 4.78 -3.35 7.26
C SER A 130 5.82 -2.22 7.19
N GLN A 131 6.79 -2.19 8.11
CA GLN A 131 7.88 -1.23 8.05
C GLN A 131 8.80 -1.46 6.84
N TYR A 132 9.10 -2.72 6.53
CA TYR A 132 9.89 -3.09 5.34
C TYR A 132 9.21 -2.63 4.05
N GLU A 133 7.91 -2.90 3.90
CA GLU A 133 7.13 -2.51 2.73
C GLU A 133 7.09 -0.98 2.56
N LYS A 134 6.86 -0.24 3.66
CA LYS A 134 6.92 1.23 3.65
C LYS A 134 8.30 1.75 3.24
N ALA A 135 9.37 1.17 3.76
CA ALA A 135 10.74 1.55 3.41
C ALA A 135 11.06 1.25 1.94
N LEU A 136 10.59 0.11 1.42
CA LEU A 136 10.75 -0.28 0.01
C LEU A 136 10.06 0.73 -0.91
N ILE A 137 8.79 1.03 -0.65
CA ILE A 137 8.00 2.01 -1.43
C ILE A 137 8.65 3.39 -1.37
N LEU A 138 9.13 3.82 -0.21
CA LEU A 138 9.82 5.11 -0.07
C LEU A 138 11.12 5.13 -0.88
N SER A 139 11.87 4.03 -0.89
CA SER A 139 13.10 3.91 -1.66
C SER A 139 12.84 3.95 -3.18
N GLU A 140 11.76 3.32 -3.66
CA GLU A 140 11.39 3.35 -5.07
C GLU A 140 10.94 4.74 -5.50
N LYS A 141 10.10 5.41 -4.70
CA LYS A 141 9.69 6.80 -4.96
C LYS A 141 10.89 7.74 -5.01
N ASN A 142 11.83 7.60 -4.08
CA ASN A 142 13.05 8.41 -4.08
C ASN A 142 13.93 8.12 -5.29
N LYS A 143 14.07 6.85 -5.70
CA LYS A 143 14.80 6.47 -6.93
C LYS A 143 14.16 7.08 -8.17
N GLU A 144 12.84 7.02 -8.28
CA GLU A 144 12.09 7.64 -9.37
C GLU A 144 12.32 9.16 -9.38
N GLU A 145 12.31 9.82 -8.21
CA GLU A 145 12.61 11.24 -8.08
C GLU A 145 14.02 11.61 -8.52
N ILE A 146 15.02 10.88 -8.04
CA ILE A 146 16.43 11.08 -8.37
C ILE A 146 16.66 10.82 -9.87
N LEU A 147 16.17 9.70 -10.39
CA LEU A 147 16.34 9.31 -11.79
C LEU A 147 15.74 10.35 -12.73
N HIS A 148 14.53 10.84 -12.44
CA HIS A 148 13.92 11.88 -13.25
C HIS A 148 14.62 13.24 -13.12
N SER A 149 15.18 13.58 -11.96
CA SER A 149 15.98 14.79 -11.80
C SER A 149 17.23 14.73 -12.68
N LEU A 150 17.97 13.63 -12.62
CA LEU A 150 19.18 13.39 -13.42
C LEU A 150 18.87 13.38 -14.92
N LEU A 151 17.91 12.56 -15.35
CA LEU A 151 17.52 12.47 -16.76
C LEU A 151 17.05 13.82 -17.30
N ARG A 152 16.28 14.59 -16.52
CA ARG A 152 15.80 15.89 -16.97
C ARG A 152 16.93 16.89 -17.15
N HIS A 153 17.87 16.93 -16.22
CA HIS A 153 19.03 17.80 -16.31
C HIS A 153 19.88 17.44 -17.54
N ASP A 154 20.19 16.16 -17.71
CA ASP A 154 21.10 15.70 -18.78
C ASP A 154 20.47 15.84 -20.17
N VAL A 155 19.19 15.51 -20.31
CA VAL A 155 18.48 15.70 -21.57
C VAL A 155 18.32 17.19 -21.90
N LYS A 156 18.00 18.04 -20.91
CA LYS A 156 17.93 19.49 -21.12
C LYS A 156 19.29 20.07 -21.53
N ASN A 157 20.38 19.56 -20.95
CA ASN A 157 21.73 19.97 -21.32
C ASN A 157 22.05 19.59 -22.78
N LYS A 158 21.79 18.35 -23.17
CA LYS A 158 21.99 17.88 -24.55
C LYS A 158 21.15 18.69 -25.56
N ILE A 159 19.90 19.01 -25.22
CA ILE A 159 19.03 19.89 -26.01
C ILE A 159 19.64 21.28 -26.17
N ARG A 160 20.14 21.89 -25.10
CA ARG A 160 20.79 23.22 -25.14
C ARG A 160 22.02 23.22 -26.04
N ILE A 161 22.84 22.16 -25.99
CA ILE A 161 24.01 21.99 -26.86
C ILE A 161 23.58 21.90 -28.32
N ALA A 162 22.57 21.07 -28.64
CA ALA A 162 22.04 20.95 -29.99
C ALA A 162 21.48 22.29 -30.52
N GLN A 163 20.77 23.05 -29.67
CA GLN A 163 20.30 24.40 -30.02
C GLN A 163 21.45 25.38 -30.24
N GLY A 164 22.54 25.28 -29.46
CA GLY A 164 23.74 26.08 -29.63
C GLY A 164 24.39 25.86 -31.00
N TYR A 165 24.63 24.60 -31.36
CA TYR A 165 25.14 24.26 -32.69
C TYR A 165 24.19 24.70 -33.80
N HIS A 166 22.89 24.51 -33.62
CA HIS A 166 21.89 24.94 -34.59
C HIS A 166 21.95 26.47 -34.85
N LYS A 167 22.04 27.28 -33.79
CA LYS A 167 22.18 28.74 -33.88
C LYS A 167 23.48 29.18 -34.55
N ILE A 168 24.56 28.42 -34.37
CA ILE A 168 25.84 28.67 -35.04
C ILE A 168 25.72 28.37 -36.54
N LEU A 169 25.14 27.22 -36.89
CA LEU A 169 24.95 26.80 -38.28
C LEU A 169 24.08 27.77 -39.08
N GLN A 170 23.05 28.36 -38.46
CA GLN A 170 22.20 29.38 -39.09
C GLN A 170 22.95 30.64 -39.55
N LYS A 171 24.17 30.91 -39.05
CA LYS A 171 24.95 32.10 -39.43
C LYS A 171 25.76 31.91 -40.72
N PHE A 172 25.84 30.70 -41.25
CA PHE A 172 26.58 30.40 -42.47
C PHE A 172 25.68 30.48 -43.70
N ASP A 173 26.27 30.76 -44.87
CA ASP A 173 25.57 30.68 -46.16
C ASP A 173 25.37 29.21 -46.54
N LEU A 174 24.21 28.68 -46.17
CA LEU A 174 23.84 27.28 -46.37
C LEU A 174 22.93 27.14 -47.59
N SER A 175 23.04 26.00 -48.29
CA SER A 175 22.08 25.68 -49.36
C SER A 175 20.66 25.55 -48.80
N GLU A 176 19.66 25.85 -49.63
CA GLU A 176 18.25 25.77 -49.25
C GLU A 176 17.84 24.37 -48.75
N GLU A 177 18.43 23.32 -49.30
CA GLU A 177 18.21 21.95 -48.82
C GLU A 177 18.71 21.76 -47.37
N VAL A 178 19.91 22.26 -47.06
CA VAL A 178 20.49 22.16 -45.71
C VAL A 178 19.70 23.02 -44.72
N LYS A 179 19.25 24.22 -45.11
CA LYS A 179 18.36 25.06 -44.28
C LYS A 179 17.07 24.31 -43.91
N LYS A 180 16.46 23.61 -44.86
CA LYS A 180 15.26 22.78 -44.61
C LYS A 180 15.50 21.65 -43.61
N TYR A 181 16.66 20.99 -43.67
CA TYR A 181 17.03 19.95 -42.68
C TYR A 181 17.28 20.55 -41.30
N LEU A 182 17.97 21.69 -41.25
CA LEU A 182 18.19 22.45 -40.03
C LEU A 182 16.87 22.84 -39.37
N GLU A 183 15.91 23.40 -40.09
CA GLU A 183 14.60 23.71 -39.52
C GLU A 183 13.88 22.48 -38.96
N LYS A 184 13.98 21.33 -39.65
CA LYS A 184 13.41 20.07 -39.14
C LYS A 184 14.08 19.67 -37.82
N ALA A 185 15.40 19.79 -37.71
CA ALA A 185 16.13 19.54 -36.48
C ALA A 185 15.71 20.49 -35.35
N ASP A 186 15.59 21.80 -35.61
CA ASP A 186 15.13 22.77 -34.61
C ASP A 186 13.70 22.47 -34.13
N ARG A 187 12.79 22.17 -35.07
CA ARG A 187 11.43 21.74 -34.73
C ARG A 187 11.43 20.49 -33.85
N ALA A 188 12.28 19.51 -34.12
CA ALA A 188 12.41 18.31 -33.30
C ALA A 188 12.93 18.65 -31.89
N VAL A 189 13.97 19.47 -31.79
CA VAL A 189 14.57 19.88 -30.50
C VAL A 189 13.59 20.71 -29.65
N ARG A 190 12.82 21.61 -30.26
CA ARG A 190 11.74 22.36 -29.59
C ARG A 190 10.65 21.42 -29.08
N LYS A 191 10.20 20.46 -29.90
CA LYS A 191 9.21 19.45 -29.49
C LYS A 191 9.72 18.62 -28.29
N SER A 192 10.97 18.19 -28.30
CA SER A 192 11.57 17.49 -27.15
C SER A 192 11.60 18.36 -25.89
N THR A 193 11.87 19.66 -26.02
CA THR A 193 11.84 20.61 -24.89
C THR A 193 10.43 20.75 -24.31
N ASP A 194 9.42 20.89 -25.17
CA ASP A 194 8.01 20.99 -24.77
C ASP A 194 7.54 19.72 -24.04
N ILE A 195 7.92 18.53 -24.53
CA ILE A 195 7.62 17.26 -23.86
C ILE A 195 8.21 17.23 -22.45
N ILE A 196 9.46 17.67 -22.27
CA ILE A 196 10.12 17.69 -20.95
C ILE A 196 9.40 18.62 -19.98
N GLU A 197 8.97 19.80 -20.44
CA GLU A 197 8.21 20.73 -19.59
C GLU A 197 6.80 20.21 -19.29
N LYS A 198 6.13 19.52 -20.23
CA LYS A 198 4.84 18.84 -19.96
C LYS A 198 4.98 17.72 -18.94
N VAL A 199 6.02 16.90 -19.03
CA VAL A 199 6.30 15.85 -18.04
C VAL A 199 6.57 16.47 -16.66
N ARG A 200 7.26 17.62 -16.62
CA ARG A 200 7.48 18.37 -15.37
C ARG A 200 6.16 18.85 -14.76
N THR A 201 5.32 19.53 -15.54
CA THR A 201 4.06 20.08 -15.02
C THR A 201 3.13 18.97 -14.54
N LEU A 202 3.01 17.86 -15.27
CA LEU A 202 2.23 16.70 -14.82
C LEU A 202 2.68 16.16 -13.46
N ARG A 203 3.99 16.20 -13.17
CA ARG A 203 4.53 15.73 -11.90
C ARG A 203 4.34 16.73 -10.75
N GLU A 204 4.46 18.03 -11.03
CA GLU A 204 4.16 19.08 -10.05
C GLU A 204 2.69 19.01 -9.64
N ILE A 205 1.79 18.80 -10.59
CA ILE A 205 0.35 18.58 -10.36
C ILE A 205 0.12 17.34 -9.48
N ARG A 206 0.88 16.26 -9.68
CA ARG A 206 0.79 15.04 -8.84
C ARG A 206 1.30 15.26 -7.40
N LYS A 207 2.20 16.23 -7.19
CA LYS A 207 2.78 16.55 -5.86
C LYS A 207 1.91 17.55 -5.11
N GLU A 208 1.39 18.59 -5.78
CA GLU A 208 0.43 19.53 -5.19
C GLU A 208 -0.97 18.91 -5.15
N ASN A 209 -1.28 18.15 -4.10
CA ASN A 209 -2.65 17.73 -3.78
C ASN A 209 -3.53 18.89 -3.24
N THR A 210 -3.07 20.13 -3.35
CA THR A 210 -3.79 21.30 -2.82
C THR A 210 -4.89 21.71 -3.80
N VAL A 211 -6.13 21.62 -3.37
CA VAL A 211 -7.28 22.18 -4.08
C VAL A 211 -7.20 23.70 -3.96
N LYS A 212 -7.02 24.40 -5.09
CA LYS A 212 -7.02 25.87 -5.15
C LYS A 212 -8.35 26.33 -5.73
N GLU A 213 -8.93 27.37 -5.15
CA GLU A 213 -10.12 28.02 -5.72
C GLU A 213 -9.65 28.96 -6.84
N VAL A 214 -10.27 28.83 -8.02
CA VAL A 214 -9.86 29.56 -9.22
C VAL A 214 -11.07 30.27 -9.81
N GLU A 215 -10.90 31.57 -10.09
CA GLU A 215 -11.89 32.37 -10.80
C GLU A 215 -11.82 32.07 -12.31
N ILE A 216 -12.90 31.52 -12.87
CA ILE A 216 -12.90 31.05 -14.27
C ILE A 216 -12.94 32.22 -15.26
N LYS A 217 -13.66 33.29 -14.92
CA LYS A 217 -13.90 34.44 -15.79
C LYS A 217 -12.60 35.05 -16.37
N PRO A 218 -11.60 35.45 -15.57
CA PRO A 218 -10.35 36.01 -16.12
C PRO A 218 -9.56 34.99 -16.96
N LEU A 219 -9.64 33.70 -16.65
CA LEU A 219 -9.00 32.65 -17.44
C LEU A 219 -9.66 32.47 -18.81
N LEU A 220 -11.00 32.48 -18.86
CA LEU A 220 -11.75 32.38 -20.11
C LEU A 220 -11.53 33.60 -20.99
N GLU A 221 -11.61 34.80 -20.43
CA GLU A 221 -11.36 36.05 -21.18
C GLU A 221 -9.95 36.06 -21.78
N LYS A 222 -8.94 35.68 -20.98
CA LYS A 222 -7.55 35.53 -21.44
C LYS A 222 -7.42 34.47 -22.53
N THR A 223 -8.13 33.35 -22.42
CA THR A 223 -8.09 32.26 -23.41
C THR A 223 -8.77 32.67 -24.71
N ILE A 224 -9.90 33.40 -24.64
CA ILE A 224 -10.60 33.94 -25.81
C ILE A 224 -9.70 34.96 -26.50
N ALA A 225 -9.10 35.89 -25.76
CA ALA A 225 -8.19 36.89 -26.31
C ALA A 225 -7.01 36.24 -27.06
N ASN A 226 -6.34 35.25 -26.44
CA ASN A 226 -5.21 34.55 -27.04
C ASN A 226 -5.54 33.75 -28.31
N ASN A 227 -6.80 33.34 -28.50
CA ASN A 227 -7.21 32.52 -29.64
C ASN A 227 -7.94 33.32 -30.74
N ARG A 228 -8.16 34.64 -30.57
CA ARG A 228 -8.83 35.47 -31.57
C ARG A 228 -8.12 35.43 -32.93
N ASP A 229 -6.80 35.49 -32.92
CA ASP A 229 -6.00 35.51 -34.15
C ASP A 229 -6.15 34.21 -34.94
N MET A 230 -6.14 33.07 -34.23
CA MET A 230 -6.39 31.75 -34.82
C MET A 230 -7.84 31.58 -35.30
N ALA A 231 -8.82 32.15 -34.60
CA ALA A 231 -10.22 32.11 -35.02
C ALA A 231 -10.44 32.91 -36.30
N GLY A 232 -9.76 34.06 -36.44
CA GLY A 232 -9.77 34.88 -37.64
C GLY A 232 -9.20 34.15 -38.86
N GLN A 233 -8.09 33.42 -38.70
CA GLN A 233 -7.50 32.59 -39.76
C GLN A 233 -8.43 31.46 -40.23
N ASN A 234 -9.27 30.93 -39.34
CA ASN A 234 -10.22 29.85 -39.64
C ASN A 234 -11.65 30.34 -39.98
N SER A 235 -11.84 31.65 -40.21
CA SER A 235 -13.14 32.26 -40.53
C SER A 235 -14.25 32.07 -39.47
N ILE A 236 -13.88 31.85 -38.21
CA ILE A 236 -14.83 31.78 -37.09
C ILE A 236 -15.08 33.21 -36.60
N ARG A 237 -16.18 33.85 -37.04
CA ARG A 237 -16.38 35.30 -36.85
C ARG A 237 -17.08 35.73 -35.56
N ASN A 238 -17.67 34.85 -34.77
CA ASN A 238 -18.41 35.25 -33.56
C ASN A 238 -18.28 34.22 -32.44
N ILE A 239 -17.44 34.52 -31.45
CA ILE A 239 -17.44 33.84 -30.15
C ILE A 239 -18.10 34.79 -29.17
N ALA A 240 -19.44 34.74 -29.09
CA ALA A 240 -20.19 35.43 -28.04
C ALA A 240 -20.29 34.50 -26.83
N ALA A 241 -19.74 34.92 -25.70
CA ALA A 241 -19.79 34.15 -24.45
C ALA A 241 -20.34 35.05 -23.34
N GLU A 242 -21.56 34.76 -22.88
CA GLU A 242 -22.05 35.25 -21.59
C GLU A 242 -21.43 34.38 -20.49
N ILE A 243 -20.40 34.90 -19.83
CA ILE A 243 -19.69 34.19 -18.77
C ILE A 243 -20.21 34.69 -17.43
N ALA A 244 -21.01 33.87 -16.77
CA ALA A 244 -21.41 34.11 -15.38
C ALA A 244 -20.18 34.01 -14.44
N GLU A 245 -20.21 34.77 -13.33
CA GLU A 245 -19.16 34.67 -12.30
C GLU A 245 -19.25 33.32 -11.59
N CYS A 246 -18.40 32.39 -12.01
CA CYS A 246 -18.28 31.07 -11.41
C CYS A 246 -16.89 30.90 -10.79
N ARG A 247 -16.88 30.51 -9.50
CA ARG A 247 -15.70 29.96 -8.84
C ARG A 247 -15.79 28.44 -8.88
N VAL A 248 -14.66 27.81 -9.17
CA VAL A 248 -14.55 26.35 -9.12
C VAL A 248 -13.36 25.96 -8.27
N ARG A 249 -13.52 24.85 -7.56
CA ARG A 249 -12.43 24.19 -6.86
C ARG A 249 -11.75 23.24 -7.84
N GLY A 250 -10.54 23.59 -8.24
CA GLY A 250 -9.68 22.74 -9.07
C GLY A 250 -8.67 22.00 -8.21
N GLY A 251 -8.76 20.68 -8.16
CA GLY A 251 -7.66 19.81 -7.71
C GLY A 251 -6.81 19.35 -8.89
N GLY A 252 -5.56 18.93 -8.62
CA GLY A 252 -4.66 18.41 -9.65
C GLY A 252 -5.19 17.12 -10.30
N THR A 253 -5.74 17.23 -11.50
CA THR A 253 -6.43 16.12 -12.20
C THR A 253 -5.47 15.29 -13.03
N ALA A 254 -4.87 14.27 -12.42
CA ALA A 254 -4.44 13.08 -13.16
C ALA A 254 -5.62 12.08 -13.22
N GLY A 255 -6.58 12.32 -14.12
CA GLY A 255 -7.69 11.41 -14.41
C GLY A 255 -9.06 11.90 -13.94
N GLY A 256 -9.81 12.53 -14.85
CA GLY A 256 -11.22 12.90 -14.64
C GLY A 256 -11.42 14.20 -13.85
N ALA A 257 -11.64 15.31 -14.55
CA ALA A 257 -12.02 16.55 -13.91
C ALA A 257 -13.47 16.47 -13.41
N PHE A 258 -13.66 16.39 -12.09
CA PHE A 258 -14.96 16.55 -11.46
C PHE A 258 -15.09 18.00 -10.98
N LEU A 259 -15.77 18.83 -11.77
CA LEU A 259 -16.06 20.22 -11.41
C LEU A 259 -17.27 20.23 -10.45
N GLN A 260 -17.04 20.51 -9.17
CA GLN A 260 -18.13 20.87 -8.25
C GLN A 260 -18.28 22.39 -8.20
N PRO A 261 -19.45 22.95 -8.55
CA PRO A 261 -19.73 24.36 -8.33
C PRO A 261 -19.76 24.65 -6.82
N SER A 262 -18.98 25.62 -6.34
CA SER A 262 -18.85 25.95 -4.91
C SER A 262 -19.90 26.96 -4.41
N GLY A 263 -21.05 27.08 -5.07
CA GLY A 263 -22.11 28.02 -4.69
C GLY A 263 -23.52 27.44 -4.82
N LYS A 264 -24.48 27.96 -4.04
CA LYS A 264 -25.91 27.70 -4.22
C LYS A 264 -26.34 28.26 -5.59
N LEU A 265 -26.25 27.45 -6.64
CA LEU A 265 -26.85 27.78 -7.93
C LEU A 265 -28.38 27.74 -7.78
N HIS A 266 -29.00 28.91 -7.63
CA HIS A 266 -30.40 29.08 -7.98
C HIS A 266 -30.50 29.00 -9.51
N GLN A 267 -30.65 27.80 -10.06
CA GLN A 267 -31.02 27.64 -11.46
C GLN A 267 -32.50 27.95 -11.62
N THR A 268 -32.84 29.22 -11.85
CA THR A 268 -34.13 29.57 -12.45
C THR A 268 -34.08 29.26 -13.94
N PHE A 269 -34.44 28.04 -14.32
CA PHE A 269 -34.60 27.65 -15.72
C PHE A 269 -35.89 28.29 -16.26
N LYS A 270 -35.82 29.55 -16.72
CA LYS A 270 -36.90 30.15 -17.50
C LYS A 270 -36.92 29.49 -18.88
N ARG A 271 -37.79 28.49 -19.02
CA ARG A 271 -38.10 27.82 -20.28
C ARG A 271 -38.78 28.86 -21.19
N GLY A 272 -38.03 29.41 -22.14
CA GLY A 272 -38.60 30.16 -23.25
C GLY A 272 -39.50 29.21 -24.06
N GLN A 273 -40.81 29.34 -23.88
CA GLN A 273 -41.78 28.80 -24.82
C GLN A 273 -41.68 29.63 -26.10
N ASN A 274 -41.20 29.01 -27.18
CA ASN A 274 -41.73 29.15 -28.53
C ASN A 274 -40.71 28.61 -29.54
N GLN A 275 -40.87 27.34 -29.90
CA GLN A 275 -40.87 26.86 -31.28
C GLN A 275 -41.33 25.39 -31.26
N ALA A 276 -42.37 25.12 -32.03
CA ALA A 276 -43.02 23.82 -32.10
C ALA A 276 -42.10 22.80 -32.78
N HIS A 277 -41.62 21.83 -32.02
CA HIS A 277 -40.99 20.62 -32.57
C HIS A 277 -41.95 19.43 -32.52
N SER A 278 -41.90 18.67 -33.62
CA SER A 278 -42.72 17.52 -33.98
C SER A 278 -42.73 16.41 -32.90
N PRO A 279 -43.86 15.69 -32.68
CA PRO A 279 -44.00 14.66 -31.65
C PRO A 279 -43.08 13.43 -31.76
N ARG A 280 -42.26 13.29 -32.80
CA ARG A 280 -41.44 12.08 -33.03
C ARG A 280 -40.10 12.02 -32.29
N GLU A 281 -39.64 13.08 -31.62
CA GLU A 281 -38.33 13.08 -30.96
C GLU A 281 -38.35 12.84 -29.44
N ARG A 282 -39.51 12.82 -28.78
CA ARG A 282 -39.57 12.58 -27.32
C ARG A 282 -39.32 11.15 -26.87
N GLN A 283 -39.33 10.16 -27.76
CA GLN A 283 -39.14 8.75 -27.38
C GLN A 283 -37.67 8.27 -27.37
N ARG A 284 -36.68 9.09 -27.80
CA ARG A 284 -35.27 8.66 -27.79
C ARG A 284 -34.43 9.10 -26.58
N MET A 285 -34.93 9.99 -25.72
CA MET A 285 -34.15 10.45 -24.55
C MET A 285 -34.31 9.60 -23.27
N HIS A 286 -35.27 8.67 -23.21
CA HIS A 286 -35.50 7.87 -21.99
C HIS A 286 -34.68 6.58 -21.89
N SER A 287 -33.92 6.18 -22.92
CA SER A 287 -33.15 4.93 -22.91
C SER A 287 -31.67 5.08 -22.49
N PHE A 288 -31.19 6.29 -22.21
CA PHE A 288 -29.75 6.52 -21.93
C PHE A 288 -29.39 6.70 -20.45
N CYS A 289 -30.35 6.65 -19.52
CA CYS A 289 -30.09 6.81 -18.07
C CYS A 289 -30.17 5.51 -17.25
N ARG A 290 -30.03 4.34 -17.87
CA ARG A 290 -29.84 3.07 -17.14
C ARG A 290 -28.70 2.26 -17.76
N ARG A 291 -27.47 2.70 -17.55
CA ARG A 291 -26.26 1.87 -17.51
C ARG A 291 -25.16 2.63 -16.77
#